data_AF-A0A9E8MXB1-F1
#
_entry.id   AF-A0A9E8MXB1-F1
#
_cell.length_a   1.000
_cell.length_b   1.000
_cell.length_c   1.000
_cell.angle_alpha   90.00
_cell.angle_beta   90.00
_cell.angle_gamma   90.00
#
_symmetry.space_group_name_H-M   'P 1'
#
loop_
_entity.id
_entity.type
_entity.pdbx_description
1 polymer ?
#
loop_
_entity_poly.entity_id
_entity_poly.type
_entity_poly.pdbx_seq_one_letter_code
_entity_poly.pdbx_strand_id
1 'polypeptide(L)' 'MSDIIYRSGTREDLPILLQFEQAIISFEREFDKNLKAPCVYYDFEGLFSSPDTKIIVAQHHSKLIGSG' A
#
# COMPACT_ATOMS: atom_id res chain seq x y z
N MET A 1 -5.65 -15.52 -19.16
CA MET A 1 -5.24 -15.24 -17.77
C MET A 1 -4.57 -13.89 -17.78
N SER A 2 -4.94 -12.98 -16.88
CA SER A 2 -4.30 -11.67 -16.78
C SER A 2 -2.87 -11.85 -16.25
N ASP A 3 -1.89 -11.21 -16.91
CA ASP A 3 -0.47 -11.35 -16.57
C ASP A 3 -0.13 -10.43 -15.39
N ILE A 4 -0.20 -10.98 -14.17
CA ILE A 4 0.10 -10.27 -12.93
C ILE A 4 1.50 -10.66 -12.48
N ILE A 5 2.37 -9.65 -12.35
CA ILE A 5 3.74 -9.80 -11.87
C ILE A 5 3.80 -9.35 -10.42
N TYR A 6 4.32 -10.19 -9.55
CA TYR A 6 4.63 -9.83 -8.17
C TYR A 6 6.11 -9.52 -8.05
N ARG A 7 6.44 -8.38 -7.45
CA ARG A 7 7.82 -7.95 -7.21
C ARG A 7 7.96 -7.28 -5.85
N SER A 8 9.19 -7.16 -5.37
CA SER A 8 9.48 -6.28 -4.23
C SER A 8 9.05 -4.85 -4.57
N GLY A 9 8.37 -4.19 -3.63
CA GLY A 9 8.14 -2.76 -3.69
C GLY A 9 9.46 -1.99 -3.57
N THR A 10 9.54 -0.85 -4.22
CA THR A 10 10.66 0.09 -4.11
C THR A 10 10.16 1.42 -3.54
N ARG A 11 11.08 2.31 -3.14
CA ARG A 11 10.72 3.65 -2.66
C ARG A 11 9.99 4.48 -3.72
N GLU A 12 10.18 4.17 -5.00
CA GLU A 12 9.47 4.82 -6.10
C GLU A 12 7.98 4.48 -6.11
N ASP A 13 7.58 3.36 -5.49
CA ASP A 13 6.18 2.96 -5.35
C ASP A 13 5.48 3.67 -4.17
N LEU A 14 6.21 4.39 -3.30
CA LEU A 14 5.64 5.03 -2.11
C LEU A 14 4.41 5.90 -2.41
N PRO A 15 4.38 6.73 -3.48
CA PRO A 15 3.19 7.53 -3.78
C PRO A 15 1.94 6.69 -4.06
N ILE A 16 2.07 5.52 -4.70
CA ILE A 16 0.90 4.66 -4.99
C ILE A 16 0.51 3.81 -3.77
N LEU A 17 1.48 3.41 -2.94
CA LEU A 17 1.23 2.70 -1.68
C LEU A 17 0.44 3.58 -0.70
N LEU A 18 0.79 4.87 -0.59
CA LEU A 18 0.02 5.86 0.19
C LEU A 18 -1.40 6.05 -0.39
N GLN A 19 -1.57 6.03 -1.71
CA GLN A 19 -2.90 6.08 -2.31
C GLN A 19 -3.75 4.85 -1.96
N PHE A 20 -3.15 3.65 -1.97
CA PHE A 20 -3.84 2.42 -1.55
C PHE A 20 -4.26 2.49 -0.09
N GLU A 21 -3.36 2.90 0.81
CA GLU A 21 -3.65 3.08 2.23
C GLU A 21 -4.83 4.05 2.44
N GLN A 22 -4.78 5.22 1.82
CA GLN A 22 -5.83 6.22 1.99
C GLN A 22 -7.17 5.77 1.38
N ALA A 23 -7.16 4.94 0.33
CA ALA A 23 -8.37 4.33 -0.21
C ALA A 23 -8.99 3.33 0.78
N ILE A 24 -8.17 2.51 1.45
CA ILE A 24 -8.62 1.58 2.50
C ILE A 24 -9.22 2.37 3.67
N ILE A 25 -8.48 3.34 4.21
CA ILE A 25 -8.95 4.20 5.31
C ILE A 25 -10.26 4.90 4.95
N SER A 26 -10.38 5.41 3.72
CA SER A 26 -11.59 6.09 3.28
C SER A 26 -12.79 5.17 3.22
N PHE A 27 -12.61 3.92 2.79
CA PHE A 27 -13.65 2.90 2.80
C PHE A 27 -14.02 2.48 4.23
N GLU A 28 -13.03 2.21 5.08
CA GLU A 28 -13.25 1.75 6.45
C GLU A 28 -13.88 2.82 7.36
N ARG A 29 -13.67 4.11 7.07
CA ARG A 29 -14.25 5.23 7.84
C ARG A 29 -15.77 5.21 7.88
N GLU A 30 -16.44 4.64 6.88
CA GLU A 30 -17.90 4.48 6.91
C GLU A 30 -18.35 3.50 8.00
N PHE A 31 -17.45 2.61 8.44
CA PHE A 31 -17.71 1.55 9.41
C PHE A 31 -17.05 1.80 10.77
N ASP A 32 -15.98 2.59 10.84
CA ASP A 32 -15.32 3.00 12.08
C ASP A 32 -15.23 4.52 12.23
N LYS A 33 -16.04 5.07 13.14
CA LYS A 33 -16.10 6.49 13.46
C LYS A 33 -14.84 7.02 14.17
N ASN A 34 -13.96 6.15 14.64
CA ASN A 34 -12.70 6.54 15.26
C ASN A 34 -11.61 6.88 14.23
N LEU A 35 -11.78 6.49 12.95
CA LEU A 35 -10.87 6.80 11.83
C LEU A 35 -10.98 8.25 11.37
N LYS A 36 -10.55 9.18 12.23
CA LYS A 36 -10.53 10.63 11.99
C LYS A 36 -9.34 11.01 11.12
N ALA A 37 -9.51 12.03 10.26
CA ALA A 37 -8.42 12.57 9.45
C ALA A 37 -7.54 13.56 10.26
N PRO A 38 -6.21 13.63 9.97
CA PRO A 38 -5.44 12.72 9.12
C PRO A 38 -5.19 11.37 9.83
N CYS A 39 -5.19 10.28 9.06
CA CYS A 39 -4.94 8.92 9.55
C CYS A 39 -3.94 8.22 8.63
N VAL A 40 -2.99 7.49 9.22
CA VAL A 40 -1.95 6.71 8.55
C VAL A 40 -1.87 5.37 9.26
N TYR A 41 -1.83 4.28 8.51
CA TYR A 41 -1.78 2.91 9.02
C TYR A 41 -0.37 2.34 9.00
N TYR A 42 0.40 2.64 7.96
CA TYR A 42 1.69 2.01 7.71
C TYR A 42 2.82 3.03 7.81
N ASP A 43 3.84 2.67 8.59
CA ASP A 43 5.15 3.32 8.51
C ASP A 43 5.94 2.71 7.34
N PHE A 44 5.65 3.15 6.10
CA PHE A 44 6.32 2.61 4.92
C PHE A 44 7.84 2.79 4.95
N GLU A 45 8.35 3.89 5.51
CA GLU A 45 9.80 4.09 5.63
C GLU A 45 10.43 3.09 6.60
N GLY A 46 9.77 2.82 7.74
CA GLY A 46 10.14 1.76 8.66
C GLY A 46 10.12 0.38 7.98
N LEU A 47 9.06 0.08 7.23
CA LEU A 47 8.91 -1.19 6.49
C LEU A 47 9.95 -1.37 5.38
N PHE A 48 10.32 -0.31 4.67
CA PHE A 48 11.39 -0.36 3.66
C PHE A 48 12.79 -0.51 4.26
N SER A 49 12.97 -0.10 5.52
CA SER A 49 14.28 -0.08 6.17
C SER A 49 14.51 -1.29 7.09
N SER A 50 13.46 -2.00 7.46
CA SER A 50 13.55 -3.18 8.33
C SER A 50 14.02 -4.43 7.54
N PRO A 51 15.02 -5.17 8.05
CA PRO A 51 15.50 -6.41 7.42
C PRO A 51 14.51 -7.57 7.57
N ASP A 52 13.57 -7.48 8.52
CA ASP A 52 12.59 -8.53 8.83
C ASP A 52 11.28 -8.38 8.03
N THR A 53 11.16 -7.33 7.21
CA THR A 53 9.95 -7.03 6.43
C THR A 53 10.24 -6.90 4.95
N LYS A 54 9.22 -7.17 4.13
CA LYS A 54 9.31 -7.00 2.69
C LYS A 54 7.94 -6.63 2.14
N ILE A 55 7.87 -5.46 1.50
CA ILE A 55 6.67 -5.03 0.77
C ILE A 55 6.69 -5.73 -0.60
N ILE A 56 5.59 -6.37 -0.95
CA ILE A 56 5.34 -6.96 -2.26
C ILE A 56 4.26 -6.15 -2.96
N VAL A 57 4.48 -5.86 -4.23
CA VAL A 57 3.49 -5.18 -5.08
C VAL A 57 3.06 -6.10 -6.20
N ALA A 58 1.76 -6.05 -6.52
CA ALA A 58 1.16 -6.73 -7.66
C ALA A 58 1.02 -5.74 -8.81
N GLN A 59 1.59 -6.07 -9.96
CA GLN A 59 1.62 -5.23 -11.15
C GLN A 59 0.92 -5.93 -12.30
N HIS A 60 0.01 -5.21 -12.97
CA HIS A 60 -0.57 -5.63 -14.24
C HIS A 60 -0.18 -4.61 -15.30
N HIS A 61 0.58 -5.04 -16.30
CA HIS A 61 1.26 -4.16 -17.27
C HIS A 61 2.15 -3.13 -16.56
N SER A 62 1.85 -1.83 -16.66
CA SER A 62 2.60 -0.75 -16.02
C SER A 62 1.90 -0.18 -14.78
N LYS A 63 0.83 -0.82 -14.30
CA LYS A 63 0.01 -0.33 -13.20
C LYS A 63 0.13 -1.26 -11.99
N LEU A 64 0.47 -0.68 -10.84
CA LEU A 64 0.29 -1.36 -9.56
C LEU A 64 -1.19 -1.47 -9.23
N ILE A 65 -1.62 -2.68 -8.89
CA ILE A 65 -3.03 -3.02 -8.62
C ILE A 65 -3.23 -3.56 -7.20
N GLY A 66 -2.16 -3.73 -6.44
CA GLY A 66 -2.21 -4.13 -5.04
C GLY A 66 -0.83 -4.16 -4.38
N SER A 67 -0.84 -4.25 -3.06
CA SER A 67 0.35 -4.36 -2.21
C SER A 67 0.08 -5.20 -0.98
N GLY A 68 1.13 -5.75 -0.37
CA GLY A 68 1.10 -6.49 0.89
C GLY A 68 2.47 -6.62 1.53
#